data_AF-A0A2A2MG99-F1
#
_entry.id   AF-A0A2A2MG99-F1
#
_cell.length_a   1.000
_cell.length_b   1.000
_cell.length_c   1.000
_cell.angle_alpha   90.00
_cell.angle_beta   90.00
_cell.angle_gamma   90.00
#
_symmetry.space_group_name_H-M   'P 1'
#
loop_
_entity.id
_entity.type
_entity.pdbx_description
1 polymer ?
#
loop_
_entity_poly.entity_id
_entity_poly.type
_entity_poly.pdbx_seq_one_letter_code
_entity_poly.pdbx_strand_id
1 'polypeptide(L)'
;MDTDRKRGRIELNHEERRDISIQFRVNKAEFEYLKELVEASGLERGHYIRKEILNAEPVIKRKMPEVNQKTYIQLSGIGNNINQAVKKLNGNEYFDKNEVDKLNFNIKQVSRRIIEINKDLDYI
;
A
#
# COMPACT_ATOMS: atom_id res chain seq x y z
N MET A 1 4.95 1.60 -42.66
CA MET A 1 4.32 0.27 -42.75
C MET A 1 3.07 0.45 -43.60
N ASP A 2 3.16 0.09 -44.88
CA ASP A 2 2.05 0.18 -45.84
C ASP A 2 0.84 -0.63 -45.36
N THR A 3 -0.28 0.04 -45.14
CA THR A 3 -1.56 -0.63 -44.85
C THR A 3 -2.60 -0.20 -45.88
N ASP A 4 -2.28 -0.40 -47.16
CA ASP A 4 -3.27 -0.31 -48.23
C ASP A 4 -3.67 -1.73 -48.66
N ARG A 5 -4.73 -2.28 -48.04
CA ARG A 5 -5.41 -3.48 -48.55
C ARG A 5 -6.94 -3.35 -48.44
N LYS A 6 -7.58 -3.49 -49.59
CA LYS A 6 -9.02 -3.60 -49.81
C LYS A 6 -9.56 -4.93 -49.23
N ARG A 7 -10.03 -4.91 -47.98
CA ARG A 7 -10.91 -5.93 -47.32
C ARG A 7 -10.29 -7.29 -46.94
N GLY A 8 -10.61 -7.70 -45.71
CA GLY A 8 -10.36 -9.01 -45.10
C GLY A 8 -10.22 -8.89 -43.57
N ARG A 9 -10.83 -9.78 -42.77
CA ARG A 9 -10.60 -9.83 -41.32
C ARG A 9 -9.18 -10.33 -41.08
N ILE A 10 -8.37 -9.54 -40.39
CA ILE A 10 -7.00 -9.92 -40.02
C ILE A 10 -7.10 -11.13 -39.10
N GLU A 11 -6.55 -12.27 -39.52
CA GLU A 11 -6.32 -13.40 -38.62
C GLU A 11 -5.11 -13.06 -37.74
N LEU A 12 -5.35 -12.31 -36.67
CA LEU A 12 -4.34 -12.10 -35.63
C LEU A 12 -3.97 -13.46 -34.99
N ASN A 13 -2.71 -13.67 -34.63
CA ASN A 13 -2.28 -14.86 -33.89
C ASN A 13 -2.97 -14.91 -32.52
N HIS A 14 -3.10 -16.09 -31.90
CA HIS A 14 -3.74 -16.25 -30.59
C HIS A 14 -3.06 -15.38 -29.50
N GLU A 15 -1.76 -15.10 -29.64
CA GLU A 15 -1.01 -14.19 -28.76
C GLU A 15 -1.30 -12.70 -28.97
N GLU A 16 -1.79 -12.31 -30.15
CA GLU A 16 -2.13 -10.91 -30.48
C GLU A 16 -3.64 -10.64 -30.37
N ARG A 17 -4.45 -11.70 -30.33
CA ARG A 17 -5.90 -11.60 -30.15
C ARG A 17 -6.22 -11.19 -28.72
N ARG A 18 -7.08 -10.18 -28.59
CA ARG A 18 -7.60 -9.71 -27.30
C ARG A 18 -8.89 -10.47 -26.97
N ASP A 19 -8.77 -11.74 -26.62
CA ASP A 19 -9.89 -12.65 -26.33
C ASP A 19 -10.19 -12.82 -24.82
N ILE A 20 -9.31 -12.32 -23.95
CA ILE A 20 -9.53 -12.29 -22.49
C ILE A 20 -10.47 -11.13 -22.12
N SER A 21 -11.58 -11.46 -21.44
CA SER A 21 -12.53 -10.49 -20.89
C SER A 21 -12.29 -10.24 -19.40
N ILE A 22 -12.26 -8.97 -18.99
CA ILE A 22 -12.18 -8.55 -17.58
C ILE A 22 -13.50 -7.88 -17.23
N GLN A 23 -14.24 -8.45 -16.27
CA GLN A 23 -15.48 -7.88 -15.77
C GLN A 23 -15.29 -7.34 -14.35
N PHE A 24 -15.71 -6.10 -14.11
CA PHE A 24 -15.80 -5.51 -12.78
C PHE A 24 -17.13 -4.78 -12.64
N ARG A 25 -17.59 -4.63 -11.39
CA ARG A 25 -18.84 -3.94 -11.07
C ARG A 25 -18.51 -2.52 -10.62
N VAL A 26 -19.32 -1.57 -11.04
CA VAL A 26 -19.24 -0.17 -10.64
C VAL A 26 -20.58 0.27 -10.06
N ASN A 27 -20.55 1.25 -9.16
CA ASN A 27 -21.75 1.93 -8.70
C ASN A 27 -22.20 3.00 -9.72
N LYS A 28 -23.35 3.64 -9.47
CA LYS A 28 -23.94 4.61 -10.41
C LYS A 28 -23.04 5.84 -10.63
N ALA A 29 -22.43 6.37 -9.57
CA ALA A 29 -21.57 7.54 -9.64
C ALA A 29 -20.26 7.24 -10.40
N GLU A 30 -19.64 6.08 -10.14
CA GLU A 30 -18.47 5.59 -10.87
C GLU A 30 -18.78 5.39 -12.35
N PHE A 31 -19.97 4.89 -12.67
CA PHE A 31 -20.40 4.70 -14.05
C PHE A 31 -20.56 6.03 -14.80
N GLU A 32 -21.21 7.02 -14.19
CA GLU A 32 -21.38 8.35 -14.77
C GLU A 32 -20.02 9.02 -15.00
N TYR A 33 -19.13 8.97 -14.00
CA TYR A 33 -17.78 9.51 -14.13
C TYR A 33 -16.95 8.83 -15.23
N LEU A 34 -16.99 7.49 -15.33
CA LEU A 34 -16.32 6.77 -16.41
C LEU A 34 -16.86 7.16 -17.79
N LYS A 35 -18.16 7.45 -17.89
CA LYS A 35 -18.77 7.89 -19.14
C LYS A 35 -18.24 9.26 -19.57
N GLU A 36 -18.17 10.22 -18.65
CA GLU A 36 -17.61 11.55 -18.91
C GLU A 36 -16.15 11.49 -19.35
N LEU A 37 -15.35 10.65 -18.70
CA LEU A 37 -13.94 10.43 -19.05
C LEU A 37 -13.78 9.87 -20.47
N VAL A 38 -14.61 8.89 -20.84
CA VAL A 38 -14.60 8.31 -22.18
C VAL A 38 -15.01 9.36 -23.22
N GLU A 39 -16.08 10.12 -22.96
CA GLU A 39 -16.54 11.20 -23.85
C GLU A 39 -15.47 12.28 -24.05
N ALA A 40 -14.83 12.73 -22.97
CA ALA A 40 -13.75 13.72 -23.03
C ALA A 40 -12.52 13.19 -23.77
N SER A 41 -12.23 11.89 -23.72
CA SER A 41 -11.09 11.28 -24.39
C SER A 41 -11.27 11.10 -25.91
N GLY A 42 -12.52 11.08 -26.39
CA GLY A 42 -12.85 10.76 -27.79
C GLY A 42 -12.53 9.31 -28.21
N LEU A 43 -12.18 8.45 -27.25
CA LEU A 43 -11.83 7.04 -27.49
C LEU A 43 -13.02 6.12 -27.25
N GLU A 44 -13.00 4.95 -27.88
CA GLU A 44 -13.92 3.86 -27.53
C GLU A 44 -13.63 3.38 -26.10
N ARG A 45 -14.68 3.10 -25.31
CA ARG A 45 -14.59 2.77 -23.88
C ARG A 45 -13.53 1.72 -23.57
N GLY A 46 -13.47 0.64 -24.35
CA GLY A 46 -12.48 -0.42 -24.17
C GLY A 46 -11.04 0.04 -24.45
N HIS A 47 -10.85 0.98 -25.38
CA HIS A 47 -9.55 1.60 -25.63
C HIS A 47 -9.14 2.51 -24.47
N TYR A 48 -10.04 3.39 -24.03
CA TYR A 48 -9.80 4.31 -22.92
C TYR A 48 -9.38 3.56 -21.65
N ILE A 49 -10.21 2.62 -21.20
CA ILE A 49 -9.94 1.84 -19.98
C ILE A 49 -8.60 1.09 -20.08
N ARG A 50 -8.29 0.49 -21.23
CA ARG A 50 -7.03 -0.21 -21.44
C ARG A 50 -5.84 0.73 -21.35
N LYS A 51 -5.93 1.90 -22.00
CA LYS A 51 -4.86 2.90 -21.98
C LYS A 51 -4.60 3.38 -20.56
N GLU A 52 -5.64 3.69 -19.80
CA GLU A 52 -5.47 4.19 -18.42
C GLU A 52 -4.97 3.09 -17.47
N ILE A 53 -5.55 1.89 -17.50
CA ILE A 53 -5.16 0.81 -16.57
C ILE A 53 -3.77 0.26 -16.87
N LEU A 54 -3.40 0.08 -18.15
CA LEU A 54 -2.10 -0.51 -18.49
C LEU A 54 -0.94 0.48 -18.35
N ASN A 55 -1.20 1.79 -18.43
CA ASN A 55 -0.19 2.82 -18.20
C ASN A 55 -0.18 3.34 -16.75
N ALA A 56 -1.15 2.96 -15.93
CA ALA A 56 -1.15 3.31 -14.51
C ALA A 56 0.02 2.64 -13.80
N GLU A 57 0.85 3.44 -13.14
CA GLU A 57 1.84 2.89 -12.21
C GLU A 57 1.10 2.16 -11.08
N PRO A 58 1.48 0.91 -10.77
CA PRO A 58 0.85 0.21 -9.67
C PRO A 58 1.11 0.99 -8.39
N VAL A 59 0.09 1.13 -7.54
CA VAL A 59 0.29 1.66 -6.19
C VAL A 59 1.19 0.68 -5.44
N ILE A 60 2.50 0.94 -5.46
CA ILE A 60 3.48 0.15 -4.75
C ILE A 60 3.21 0.41 -3.27
N LYS A 61 2.53 -0.53 -2.60
CA LYS A 61 2.50 -0.55 -1.14
C LYS A 61 3.95 -0.51 -0.70
N ARG A 62 4.36 0.55 0.01
CA ARG A 62 5.71 0.66 0.60
C ARG A 62 6.01 -0.67 1.28
N LYS A 63 6.88 -1.48 0.67
CA LYS A 63 7.33 -2.72 1.30
C LYS A 63 8.23 -2.28 2.45
N MET A 64 7.82 -2.59 3.67
CA MET A 64 8.67 -2.40 4.84
C MET A 64 9.97 -3.17 4.60
N PRO A 65 11.15 -2.55 4.70
CA PRO A 65 12.42 -3.21 4.43
C PRO A 65 12.50 -4.53 5.21
N GLU A 66 12.74 -5.65 4.52
CA GLU A 66 12.75 -6.99 5.13
C GLU A 66 13.74 -7.08 6.30
N VAL A 67 14.84 -6.33 6.20
CA VAL A 67 15.96 -6.32 7.15
C VAL A 67 15.51 -6.00 8.58
N ASN A 68 14.42 -5.24 8.79
CA ASN A 68 14.04 -4.77 10.13
C ASN A 68 12.56 -4.91 10.50
N GLN A 69 11.78 -5.71 9.75
CA GLN A 69 10.34 -5.82 10.00
C GLN A 69 9.98 -6.28 11.43
N LYS A 70 10.68 -7.29 11.95
CA LYS A 70 10.47 -7.78 13.31
C LYS A 70 10.74 -6.69 14.36
N THR A 71 11.79 -5.91 14.12
CA THR A 71 12.21 -4.81 14.99
C THR A 71 11.17 -3.69 15.02
N TYR A 72 10.62 -3.30 13.87
CA TYR A 72 9.55 -2.30 13.79
C TYR A 72 8.24 -2.75 14.46
N ILE A 73 7.84 -4.02 14.28
CA ILE A 73 6.65 -4.59 14.93
C ILE A 73 6.82 -4.58 16.46
N GLN A 74 8.01 -4.95 16.95
CA GLN A 74 8.31 -4.91 18.38
C GLN A 74 8.30 -3.48 18.93
N LEU A 75 8.88 -2.51 18.22
CA LEU A 75 8.86 -1.09 18.60
C LEU A 75 7.43 -0.55 18.70
N SER A 76 6.56 -0.88 17.73
CA SER A 76 5.15 -0.51 17.76
C SER A 76 4.43 -1.10 18.99
N GLY A 77 4.69 -2.37 19.30
CA GLY A 77 4.17 -3.02 20.50
C GLY A 77 4.60 -2.32 21.79
N ILE A 78 5.88 -1.94 21.91
CA ILE A 78 6.37 -1.24 23.10
C ILE A 78 5.80 0.19 23.19
N GLY A 79 5.72 0.91 22.08
CA GLY A 79 5.09 2.24 22.03
C GLY A 79 3.62 2.21 22.48
N ASN A 80 2.88 1.17 22.09
CA ASN A 80 1.51 0.96 22.57
C ASN A 80 1.43 0.68 24.07
N ASN A 81 2.36 -0.10 24.63
CA ASN A 81 2.42 -0.34 26.07
C ASN A 81 2.74 0.93 26.86
N ILE A 82 3.66 1.77 26.36
CA ILE A 82 3.98 3.07 26.96
C ILE A 82 2.75 3.98 26.90
N ASN A 83 2.06 4.07 25.76
CA ASN A 83 0.84 4.87 25.63
C ASN A 83 -0.27 4.42 26.58
N GLN A 84 -0.41 3.12 26.84
CA GLN A 84 -1.37 2.60 27.83
C GLN A 84 -0.97 3.00 29.25
N ALA A 85 0.31 2.89 29.61
CA ALA A 85 0.80 3.34 30.92
C ALA A 85 0.60 4.86 31.12
N VAL A 86 0.86 5.67 30.10
CA VAL A 86 0.63 7.13 30.14
C VAL A 86 -0.86 7.47 30.24
N LYS A 87 -1.74 6.74 29.53
CA LYS A 87 -3.19 6.92 29.68
C LYS A 87 -3.68 6.60 31.10
N LYS A 88 -3.13 5.55 31.74
CA LYS A 88 -3.42 5.24 33.15
C LYS A 88 -2.91 6.34 34.10
N LEU A 89 -1.70 6.86 33.87
CA LEU A 89 -1.13 7.98 34.63
C LEU A 89 -2.01 9.24 34.57
N ASN A 90 -2.47 9.61 33.37
CA ASN A 90 -3.37 10.76 33.18
C ASN A 90 -4.78 10.53 33.77
N GLY A 91 -5.11 9.28 34.14
CA GLY A 91 -6.39 8.89 34.73
C GLY A 91 -6.46 8.93 36.26
N ASN A 92 -5.42 9.39 36.98
CA ASN A 92 -5.34 9.39 38.45
C ASN A 92 -5.38 7.98 39.10
N GLU A 93 -4.91 6.94 38.40
CA GLU A 93 -4.68 5.63 39.01
C GLU A 93 -3.30 5.59 39.71
N TYR A 94 -3.26 5.17 40.97
CA TYR A 94 -2.03 5.03 41.75
C TYR A 94 -1.15 3.93 41.15
N PHE A 95 0.09 4.26 40.80
CA PHE A 95 1.04 3.26 40.29
C PHE A 95 1.60 2.42 41.43
N ASP A 96 1.34 1.12 41.42
CA ASP A 96 2.12 0.16 42.21
C ASP A 96 3.56 0.10 41.65
N LYS A 97 4.53 -0.14 42.53
CA LYS A 97 5.96 -0.26 42.23
C LYS A 97 6.24 -1.23 41.08
N ASN A 98 5.44 -2.30 40.98
CA ASN A 98 5.51 -3.28 39.89
C ASN A 98 5.19 -2.68 38.51
N GLU A 99 4.28 -1.71 38.41
CA GLU A 99 3.97 -1.06 37.12
C GLU A 99 5.07 -0.08 36.71
N VAL A 100 5.71 0.60 37.67
CA VAL A 100 6.87 1.47 37.43
C VAL A 100 8.07 0.65 36.95
N ASP A 101 8.33 -0.51 37.56
CA ASP A 101 9.42 -1.40 37.17
C ASP A 101 9.21 -1.97 35.76
N LYS A 102 7.96 -2.32 35.39
CA LYS A 102 7.60 -2.73 34.02
C LYS A 102 7.81 -1.61 33.01
N LEU A 103 7.45 -0.38 33.37
CA LEU A 103 7.65 0.78 32.49
C LEU A 103 9.14 1.05 32.25
N ASN A 104 9.95 1.03 33.31
CA ASN A 104 11.41 1.16 33.21
C ASN A 104 12.05 0.05 32.39
N PHE A 105 11.56 -1.19 32.53
CA PHE A 105 12.01 -2.31 31.70
C PHE A 105 11.70 -2.06 30.22
N ASN A 106 10.48 -1.64 29.90
CA ASN A 106 10.07 -1.34 28.52
C ASN A 106 10.92 -0.21 27.91
N ILE A 107 11.18 0.87 28.65
CA ILE A 107 12.05 1.98 28.22
C ILE A 107 13.47 1.47 27.89
N LYS A 108 14.04 0.60 28.73
CA LYS A 108 15.35 -0.01 28.48
C LYS A 108 15.35 -0.89 27.22
N GLN A 109 14.29 -1.65 26.96
CA GLN A 109 14.18 -2.47 25.75
C GLN A 109 14.10 -1.60 24.48
N VAL A 110 13.30 -0.52 24.49
CA VAL A 110 13.24 0.43 23.36
C VAL A 110 14.61 1.02 23.09
N SER A 111 15.31 1.45 24.14
CA SER A 111 16.63 2.08 24.01
C SER A 111 17.65 1.14 23.36
N ARG A 112 17.66 -0.15 23.73
CA ARG A 112 18.52 -1.16 23.08
C ARG A 112 18.17 -1.36 21.61
N ARG A 113 16.88 -1.45 21.29
CA ARG A 113 16.42 -1.69 19.93
C ARG A 113 16.72 -0.53 18.99
N ILE A 114 16.64 0.72 19.48
CA ILE A 114 17.04 1.92 18.73
C ILE A 114 18.55 1.90 18.44
N ILE A 115 19.38 1.49 19.41
CA ILE A 115 20.84 1.37 19.21
C ILE A 115 21.17 0.31 18.14
N GLU A 116 20.48 -0.83 18.15
CA GLU A 116 20.64 -1.88 17.14
C GLU A 116 20.28 -1.36 15.74
N ILE A 117 19.14 -0.66 15.61
CA ILE A 117 18.74 -0.03 14.33
C ILE A 117 19.79 0.98 13.85
N ASN A 118 20.33 1.82 14.75
CA ASN A 118 21.33 2.81 14.38
C ASN A 118 22.64 2.17 13.88
N LYS A 119 23.04 1.03 14.45
CA LYS A 119 24.19 0.25 13.96
C LYS A 119 23.91 -0.35 12.59
N ASP A 120 22.72 -0.93 12.38
CA ASP A 120 22.35 -1.53 11.11
C ASP A 120 22.22 -0.50 9.97
N LEU A 121 22.06 0.78 10.32
CA LEU A 121 21.96 1.90 9.38
C LEU A 121 23.29 2.67 9.20
N ASP A 122 24.41 2.20 9.78
CA ASP A 122 25.73 2.82 9.69
C ASP A 122 25.81 4.27 10.24
N TYR A 123 24.93 4.60 11.21
CA TYR A 123 24.89 5.92 11.85
C TYR A 123 25.78 6.03 13.11
N ILE A 124 26.43 4.94 13.55
CA ILE A 124 27.40 4.87 14.67
C ILE A 124 28.52 3.89 14.34
#